data_AF-M9MHP9-F1
#
_entry.id   AF-M9MHP9-F1
#
_cell.length_a   1.000
_cell.length_b   1.000
_cell.length_c   1.000
_cell.angle_alpha   90.00
_cell.angle_beta   90.00
_cell.angle_gamma   90.00
#
_symmetry.space_group_name_H-M   'P 1'
#
loop_
_entity.id
_entity.type
_entity.pdbx_description
1 polymer ?
#
loop_
_entity_poly.entity_id
_entity_poly.type
_entity_poly.pdbx_seq_one_letter_code
_entity_poly.pdbx_strand_id
1 'polypeptide(L)'
;MFVPRKLQKRTHHGRAQTRTDEHDQDACAPQTHDTPAAHSVEVDAGKLERLVGFLHAVLDPLHVAFAARDEAHTLPTSTPWSDLAAAIAARSSGIHLARLLQLVPGLATRCKSISLLAEALTTCKTRAAAGWYGLDAFRVTWSDGYAEIVRDLVAASDVAEALGPRLVYIEHIPPTVRTRPQATEYVARLLKAGADAGVFGVLEPAVVQHALMADKTAELGGRWVSGRGFFVLDARSVEYLCDAYPWDLAQRSHKGEPLRCLSWSQWERLHAMYAAHQLAQQPAAPSVKVEDKWWRGTMLLLRLPVREGCLSVPEGGDRTVGFWNRHLKPQLERHVPESIAYMHTHHDAVAIRTAHPAYATQLLAHFPQLHRMPPSDEDDQWCQLPAKVHNAAHTRLLTLDHKLV
;
A
#
# COMPACT_ATOMS: atom_id res chain seq x y z
N MET A 1 11.12 -33.46 12.31
CA MET A 1 9.97 -34.18 11.72
C MET A 1 8.73 -33.79 12.53
N PHE A 2 7.98 -32.78 12.10
CA PHE A 2 6.76 -32.31 12.79
C PHE A 2 5.75 -31.84 11.75
N VAL A 3 4.56 -32.41 11.85
CA VAL A 3 3.43 -32.35 10.91
C VAL A 3 2.61 -31.06 11.16
N PRO A 4 2.13 -30.36 10.11
CA PRO A 4 1.31 -29.15 10.26
C PRO A 4 -0.15 -29.46 10.64
N ARG A 5 -0.71 -28.65 11.55
CA ARG A 5 -2.10 -28.71 12.02
C ARG A 5 -3.08 -28.36 10.90
N LYS A 6 -4.07 -29.24 10.69
CA LYS A 6 -5.18 -29.12 9.75
C LYS A 6 -6.14 -27.98 10.12
N LEU A 7 -6.56 -27.23 9.10
CA LEU A 7 -7.74 -26.37 9.12
C LEU A 7 -9.01 -27.20 9.41
N GLN A 8 -9.75 -26.83 10.45
CA GLN A 8 -11.13 -27.30 10.67
C GLN A 8 -12.08 -26.53 9.74
N LYS A 9 -12.60 -27.23 8.74
CA LYS A 9 -13.80 -26.85 7.97
C LYS A 9 -15.01 -26.86 8.90
N ARG A 10 -15.68 -25.71 9.04
CA ARG A 10 -17.07 -25.65 9.53
C ARG A 10 -18.00 -26.05 8.39
N THR A 11 -18.46 -27.31 8.43
CA THR A 11 -19.61 -27.78 7.66
C THR A 11 -20.89 -27.45 8.43
N HIS A 12 -21.77 -26.64 7.85
CA HIS A 12 -23.12 -26.44 8.35
C HIS A 12 -23.93 -27.73 8.15
N HIS A 13 -24.57 -28.19 9.22
CA HIS A 13 -25.58 -29.25 9.19
C HIS A 13 -26.91 -28.69 8.69
N GLY A 14 -27.37 -29.21 7.55
CA GLY A 14 -28.77 -29.19 7.15
C GLY A 14 -29.35 -30.61 7.26
N ARG A 15 -30.35 -30.78 8.12
CA ARG A 15 -31.38 -31.84 8.12
C ARG A 15 -32.33 -31.50 9.29
N ALA A 16 -33.65 -31.69 9.23
CA ALA A 16 -34.48 -32.49 8.36
C ALA A 16 -35.91 -31.94 8.37
N GLN A 17 -36.61 -32.06 7.25
CA GLN A 17 -38.06 -32.24 7.26
C GLN A 17 -38.36 -33.65 6.77
N THR A 18 -39.24 -34.30 7.51
CA THR A 18 -39.77 -35.66 7.34
C THR A 18 -40.83 -35.69 6.25
N ARG A 19 -40.80 -36.72 5.40
CA ARG A 19 -42.01 -37.32 4.83
C ARG A 19 -41.75 -38.76 4.42
N THR A 20 -42.67 -39.59 4.88
CA THR A 20 -42.79 -41.03 4.78
C THR A 20 -43.55 -41.45 3.51
N ASP A 21 -43.25 -42.67 3.08
CA ASP A 21 -44.09 -43.64 2.33
C ASP A 21 -44.51 -43.26 0.89
N GLU A 22 -44.63 -44.14 -0.10
CA GLU A 22 -44.23 -45.51 -0.44
C GLU A 22 -44.78 -45.71 -1.89
N HIS A 23 -44.33 -46.76 -2.57
CA HIS A 23 -44.97 -47.41 -3.74
C HIS A 23 -44.75 -46.86 -5.18
N ASP A 24 -43.82 -47.54 -5.85
CA ASP A 24 -44.02 -48.46 -7.00
C ASP A 24 -44.50 -48.01 -8.39
N GLN A 25 -43.76 -48.55 -9.38
CA GLN A 25 -44.10 -48.95 -10.75
C GLN A 25 -43.96 -47.99 -11.96
N ASP A 26 -43.01 -48.40 -12.82
CA ASP A 26 -43.05 -48.54 -14.28
C ASP A 26 -43.85 -47.55 -15.14
N ALA A 27 -43.15 -46.89 -16.08
CA ALA A 27 -43.41 -47.00 -17.52
C ALA A 27 -42.51 -46.06 -18.35
N CYS A 28 -42.23 -46.50 -19.58
CA CYS A 28 -41.35 -45.88 -20.55
C CYS A 28 -42.12 -44.98 -21.56
N ALA A 29 -41.48 -43.87 -21.97
CA ALA A 29 -41.70 -43.02 -23.17
C ALA A 29 -42.87 -41.99 -23.19
N PRO A 30 -42.88 -40.96 -24.07
CA PRO A 30 -41.82 -40.26 -24.82
C PRO A 30 -41.83 -38.71 -24.62
N GLN A 31 -40.90 -38.03 -25.30
CA GLN A 31 -40.58 -36.59 -25.30
C GLN A 31 -41.76 -35.60 -25.39
N THR A 32 -41.66 -34.50 -24.64
CA THR A 32 -42.23 -33.20 -25.02
C THR A 32 -41.18 -32.10 -24.88
N HIS A 33 -41.10 -31.26 -25.91
CA HIS A 33 -40.24 -30.10 -26.03
C HIS A 33 -40.52 -29.09 -24.91
N ASP A 34 -39.62 -28.98 -23.94
CA ASP A 34 -39.54 -27.78 -23.10
C ASP A 34 -38.51 -26.81 -23.69
N THR A 35 -39.04 -25.65 -24.06
CA THR A 35 -38.30 -24.46 -24.48
C THR A 35 -37.25 -24.13 -23.41
N PRO A 36 -35.97 -23.88 -23.76
CA PRO A 36 -35.00 -23.49 -22.75
C PRO A 36 -35.42 -22.14 -22.16
N ALA A 37 -35.84 -22.17 -20.90
CA ALA A 37 -36.02 -20.99 -20.09
C ALA A 37 -34.76 -20.13 -20.22
N ALA A 38 -34.96 -18.89 -20.67
CA ALA A 38 -33.92 -17.88 -20.67
C ALA A 38 -33.33 -17.81 -19.25
N HIS A 39 -32.16 -18.40 -19.06
CA HIS A 39 -31.36 -18.22 -17.86
C HIS A 39 -31.01 -16.73 -17.80
N SER A 40 -31.81 -15.96 -17.06
CA SER A 40 -31.45 -14.61 -16.65
C SER A 40 -30.18 -14.75 -15.81
N VAL A 41 -29.05 -14.40 -16.42
CA VAL A 41 -27.77 -14.30 -15.75
C VAL A 41 -27.84 -13.09 -14.84
N GLU A 42 -28.47 -13.25 -13.68
CA GLU A 42 -28.29 -12.34 -12.56
C GLU A 42 -26.84 -12.51 -12.10
N VAL A 43 -25.96 -11.71 -12.70
CA VAL A 43 -24.58 -11.58 -12.24
C VAL A 43 -24.67 -11.03 -10.82
N ASP A 44 -24.33 -11.87 -9.84
CA ASP A 44 -24.15 -11.50 -8.45
C ASP A 44 -23.26 -10.23 -8.40
N ALA A 45 -23.87 -9.08 -8.09
CA ALA A 45 -23.24 -7.77 -8.15
C ALA A 45 -21.92 -7.72 -7.35
N GLY A 46 -21.84 -8.47 -6.24
CA GLY A 46 -20.64 -8.56 -5.43
C GLY A 46 -19.51 -9.36 -6.09
N LYS A 47 -19.80 -10.25 -7.05
CA LYS A 47 -18.76 -10.90 -7.88
C LYS A 47 -18.25 -9.95 -8.95
N LEU A 48 -19.15 -9.19 -9.59
CA LEU A 48 -18.77 -8.21 -10.60
C LEU A 48 -17.86 -7.14 -9.98
N GLU A 49 -18.22 -6.56 -8.84
CA GLU A 49 -17.40 -5.55 -8.15
C GLU A 49 -16.00 -6.07 -7.78
N ARG A 50 -15.91 -7.32 -7.29
CA ARG A 50 -14.62 -7.94 -6.99
C ARG A 50 -13.77 -8.15 -8.25
N LEU A 51 -14.39 -8.49 -9.37
CA LEU A 51 -13.70 -8.63 -10.65
C LEU A 51 -13.23 -7.27 -11.19
N VAL A 52 -14.06 -6.23 -11.10
CA VAL A 52 -13.68 -4.85 -11.46
C VAL A 52 -12.48 -4.39 -10.64
N GLY A 53 -12.51 -4.59 -9.31
CA GLY A 53 -11.39 -4.24 -8.44
C GLY A 53 -10.11 -5.01 -8.77
N PHE A 54 -10.23 -6.30 -9.10
CA PHE A 54 -9.10 -7.10 -9.59
C PHE A 54 -8.55 -6.54 -10.91
N LEU A 55 -9.41 -6.34 -11.91
CA LEU A 55 -9.03 -5.82 -13.23
C LEU A 55 -8.36 -4.46 -13.14
N HIS A 56 -8.89 -3.53 -12.35
CA HIS A 56 -8.24 -2.23 -12.13
C HIS A 56 -6.83 -2.40 -11.54
N ALA A 57 -6.63 -3.31 -10.60
CA ALA A 57 -5.33 -3.52 -9.99
C ALA A 57 -4.33 -4.18 -10.96
N VAL A 58 -4.77 -5.19 -11.73
CA VAL A 58 -3.87 -5.96 -12.60
C VAL A 58 -3.67 -5.37 -14.00
N LEU A 59 -4.57 -4.49 -14.43
CA LEU A 59 -4.43 -3.70 -15.66
C LEU A 59 -4.01 -2.26 -15.38
N ASP A 60 -3.58 -1.94 -14.17
CA ASP A 60 -2.90 -0.68 -13.90
C ASP A 60 -1.61 -0.64 -14.75
N PRO A 61 -1.37 0.42 -15.54
CA PRO A 61 -0.23 0.44 -16.45
C PRO A 61 1.11 0.38 -15.71
N LEU A 62 1.16 0.87 -14.46
CA LEU A 62 2.34 0.70 -13.62
C LEU A 62 2.53 -0.77 -13.28
N HIS A 63 1.46 -1.46 -12.85
CA HIS A 63 1.55 -2.89 -12.56
C HIS A 63 2.01 -3.70 -13.77
N VAL A 64 1.41 -3.45 -14.95
CA VAL A 64 1.79 -4.14 -16.20
C VAL A 64 3.26 -3.89 -16.54
N ALA A 65 3.72 -2.64 -16.45
CA ALA A 65 5.09 -2.30 -16.79
C ALA A 65 6.11 -2.92 -15.81
N PHE A 66 5.88 -2.79 -14.49
CA PHE A 66 6.78 -3.37 -13.50
C PHE A 66 6.78 -4.90 -13.53
N ALA A 67 5.62 -5.53 -13.71
CA ALA A 67 5.56 -6.98 -13.84
C ALA A 67 6.31 -7.49 -15.08
N ALA A 68 6.22 -6.78 -16.21
CA ALA A 68 7.00 -7.10 -17.41
C ALA A 68 8.52 -6.93 -17.20
N ARG A 69 8.95 -5.89 -16.46
CA ARG A 69 10.36 -5.70 -16.10
C ARG A 69 10.87 -6.80 -15.18
N ASP A 70 10.13 -7.10 -14.13
CA ASP A 70 10.47 -8.15 -13.17
C ASP A 70 10.58 -9.52 -13.87
N GLU A 71 9.67 -9.82 -14.81
CA GLU A 71 9.77 -11.00 -15.66
C GLU A 71 11.03 -10.99 -16.52
N ALA A 72 11.34 -9.90 -17.22
CA ALA A 72 12.54 -9.81 -18.05
C ALA A 72 13.84 -10.03 -17.24
N HIS A 73 13.86 -9.66 -15.96
CA HIS A 73 14.99 -9.89 -15.06
C HIS A 73 15.07 -11.33 -14.53
N THR A 74 13.93 -12.02 -14.37
CA THR A 74 13.86 -13.33 -13.69
C THR A 74 13.72 -14.51 -14.64
N LEU A 75 13.11 -14.32 -15.80
CA LEU A 75 12.78 -15.35 -16.78
C LEU A 75 12.99 -14.80 -18.21
N PRO A 76 14.11 -15.09 -18.88
CA PRO A 76 14.41 -14.53 -20.21
C PRO A 76 13.57 -15.12 -21.35
N THR A 77 12.72 -16.12 -21.10
CA THR A 77 11.77 -16.66 -22.08
C THR A 77 10.44 -15.93 -21.99
N SER A 78 9.82 -15.60 -23.14
CA SER A 78 8.50 -14.94 -23.24
C SER A 78 7.53 -15.39 -22.14
N THR A 79 7.08 -14.40 -21.38
CA THR A 79 6.20 -14.54 -20.23
C THR A 79 4.96 -13.65 -20.40
N PRO A 80 3.86 -13.96 -19.68
CA PRO A 80 2.57 -13.34 -19.95
C PRO A 80 2.55 -11.81 -19.83
N TRP A 81 3.27 -11.20 -18.87
CA TRP A 81 3.29 -9.75 -18.72
C TRP A 81 4.13 -9.05 -19.78
N SER A 82 5.29 -9.62 -20.13
CA SER A 82 6.13 -9.11 -21.23
C SER A 82 5.38 -9.13 -22.57
N ASP A 83 4.68 -10.22 -22.87
CA ASP A 83 3.83 -10.32 -24.06
C ASP A 83 2.68 -9.31 -24.05
N LEU A 84 2.04 -9.11 -22.88
CA LEU A 84 0.96 -8.13 -22.74
C LEU A 84 1.48 -6.70 -22.93
N ALA A 85 2.59 -6.35 -22.29
CA ALA A 85 3.22 -5.05 -22.41
C ALA A 85 3.65 -4.77 -23.85
N ALA A 86 4.24 -5.74 -24.54
CA ALA A 86 4.57 -5.64 -25.96
C ALA A 86 3.32 -5.43 -26.83
N ALA A 87 2.24 -6.17 -26.58
CA ALA A 87 0.99 -6.02 -27.33
C ALA A 87 0.31 -4.65 -27.11
N ILE A 88 0.41 -4.11 -25.89
CA ILE A 88 -0.02 -2.74 -25.54
C ILE A 88 0.85 -1.71 -26.29
N ALA A 89 2.17 -1.82 -26.18
CA ALA A 89 3.12 -0.87 -26.75
C ALA A 89 3.10 -0.86 -28.29
N ALA A 90 2.82 -2.02 -28.91
CA ALA A 90 2.74 -2.17 -30.36
C ALA A 90 1.55 -1.44 -31.00
N ARG A 91 0.59 -0.90 -30.21
CA ARG A 91 -0.61 -0.22 -30.71
C ARG A 91 -1.37 -1.01 -31.78
N SER A 92 -1.35 -2.34 -31.66
CA SER A 92 -1.99 -3.25 -32.62
C SER A 92 -3.51 -3.08 -32.63
N SER A 93 -4.22 -3.78 -33.53
CA SER A 93 -5.68 -3.72 -33.77
C SER A 93 -6.59 -4.17 -32.59
N GLY A 94 -6.14 -3.95 -31.37
CA GLY A 94 -6.78 -4.33 -30.12
C GLY A 94 -6.51 -5.78 -29.74
N ILE A 95 -6.55 -6.05 -28.44
CA ILE A 95 -6.41 -7.40 -27.87
C ILE A 95 -7.82 -7.98 -27.68
N HIS A 96 -8.08 -9.14 -28.29
CA HIS A 96 -9.32 -9.85 -28.04
C HIS A 96 -9.41 -10.34 -26.59
N LEU A 97 -10.59 -10.28 -25.97
CA LEU A 97 -10.78 -10.64 -24.55
C LEU A 97 -10.35 -12.09 -24.23
N ALA A 98 -10.51 -13.01 -25.17
CA ALA A 98 -10.00 -14.38 -25.03
C ALA A 98 -8.47 -14.43 -24.88
N ARG A 99 -7.74 -13.56 -25.57
CA ARG A 99 -6.27 -13.44 -25.43
C ARG A 99 -5.91 -12.74 -24.12
N LEU A 100 -6.69 -11.74 -23.69
CA LEU A 100 -6.49 -11.09 -22.39
C LEU A 100 -6.62 -12.09 -21.22
N LEU A 101 -7.56 -13.04 -21.30
CA LEU A 101 -7.69 -14.13 -20.31
C LEU A 101 -6.44 -15.01 -20.19
N GLN A 102 -5.65 -15.14 -21.26
CA GLN A 102 -4.41 -15.91 -21.28
C GLN A 102 -3.21 -15.09 -20.80
N LEU A 103 -3.18 -13.80 -21.15
CA LEU A 103 -2.06 -12.90 -20.87
C LEU A 103 -2.06 -12.36 -19.44
N VAL A 104 -3.22 -12.33 -18.76
CA VAL A 104 -3.33 -11.81 -17.38
C VAL A 104 -3.41 -12.98 -16.40
N PRO A 105 -2.34 -13.27 -15.63
CA PRO A 105 -2.32 -14.32 -14.64
C PRO A 105 -3.50 -14.26 -13.66
N GLY A 106 -4.16 -15.40 -13.47
CA GLY A 106 -5.30 -15.52 -12.55
C GLY A 106 -6.61 -14.90 -13.04
N LEU A 107 -6.66 -14.27 -14.21
CA LEU A 107 -7.92 -13.74 -14.74
C LEU A 107 -8.88 -14.87 -15.15
N ALA A 108 -8.39 -15.90 -15.84
CA ALA A 108 -9.21 -17.05 -16.26
C ALA A 108 -9.85 -17.82 -15.10
N THR A 109 -9.25 -17.82 -13.90
CA THR A 109 -9.82 -18.48 -12.72
C THR A 109 -10.90 -17.63 -12.05
N ARG A 110 -10.86 -16.31 -12.25
CA ARG A 110 -11.79 -15.33 -11.67
C ARG A 110 -12.96 -14.99 -12.60
N CYS A 111 -12.75 -15.10 -13.91
CA CYS A 111 -13.73 -14.75 -14.93
C CYS A 111 -14.07 -15.97 -15.79
N LYS A 112 -15.29 -16.50 -15.61
CA LYS A 112 -15.73 -17.76 -16.25
C LYS A 112 -16.27 -17.58 -17.68
N SER A 113 -16.51 -16.36 -18.14
CA SER A 113 -17.00 -16.10 -19.49
C SER A 113 -16.45 -14.80 -20.06
N ILE A 114 -16.38 -14.71 -21.40
CA ILE A 114 -15.97 -13.49 -22.11
C ILE A 114 -16.98 -12.36 -21.90
N SER A 115 -18.27 -12.67 -21.85
CA SER A 115 -19.33 -11.68 -21.59
C SER A 115 -19.18 -11.02 -20.22
N LEU A 116 -18.89 -11.81 -19.17
CA LEU A 116 -18.63 -11.27 -17.83
C LEU A 116 -17.37 -10.38 -17.81
N LEU A 117 -16.34 -10.75 -18.57
CA LEU A 117 -15.13 -9.92 -18.71
C LEU A 117 -15.46 -8.60 -19.41
N ALA A 118 -16.25 -8.63 -20.48
CA ALA A 118 -16.68 -7.43 -21.21
C ALA A 118 -17.49 -6.49 -20.31
N GLU A 119 -18.41 -7.03 -19.51
CA GLU A 119 -19.20 -6.27 -18.56
C GLU A 119 -18.34 -5.64 -17.46
N ALA A 120 -17.39 -6.41 -16.90
CA ALA A 120 -16.46 -5.91 -15.88
C ALA A 120 -15.52 -4.82 -16.43
N LEU A 121 -15.00 -4.99 -17.65
CA LEU A 121 -14.19 -3.96 -18.32
C LEU A 121 -14.99 -2.71 -18.66
N THR A 122 -16.25 -2.86 -19.09
CA THR A 122 -17.15 -1.72 -19.31
C THR A 122 -17.38 -0.93 -18.01
N THR A 123 -17.62 -1.65 -16.92
CA THR A 123 -17.79 -1.06 -15.59
C THR A 123 -16.50 -0.37 -15.12
N CYS A 124 -15.34 -0.97 -15.37
CA CYS A 124 -14.05 -0.39 -15.01
C CYS A 124 -13.76 0.89 -15.82
N LYS A 125 -13.97 0.86 -17.15
CA LYS A 125 -13.79 1.98 -18.09
C LYS A 125 -14.67 3.18 -17.77
N THR A 126 -15.92 2.96 -17.37
CA THR A 126 -16.86 4.05 -17.02
C THR A 126 -16.53 4.73 -15.69
N ARG A 127 -15.60 4.14 -14.93
CA ARG A 127 -15.25 4.53 -13.57
C ARG A 127 -13.77 4.89 -13.47
N ALA A 128 -13.00 4.06 -12.78
CA ALA A 128 -11.63 4.35 -12.40
C ALA A 128 -10.58 4.04 -13.48
N ALA A 129 -10.94 3.35 -14.57
CA ALA A 129 -10.06 3.17 -15.74
C ALA A 129 -10.49 4.05 -16.92
N ALA A 130 -11.16 5.18 -16.64
CA ALA A 130 -11.55 6.14 -17.66
C ALA A 130 -10.31 6.64 -18.42
N GLY A 131 -10.35 6.50 -19.75
CA GLY A 131 -9.25 6.88 -20.63
C GLY A 131 -8.13 5.85 -20.77
N TRP A 132 -8.19 4.68 -20.11
CA TRP A 132 -7.17 3.63 -20.29
C TRP A 132 -7.32 2.88 -21.62
N TYR A 133 -8.57 2.60 -22.01
CA TYR A 133 -8.86 1.82 -23.22
C TYR A 133 -10.27 2.08 -23.77
N GLY A 134 -10.42 1.82 -25.06
CA GLY A 134 -11.68 1.53 -25.74
C GLY A 134 -12.03 0.05 -25.63
N LEU A 135 -13.33 -0.25 -25.63
CA LEU A 135 -13.85 -1.62 -25.71
C LEU A 135 -14.90 -1.62 -26.82
N ASP A 136 -14.69 -2.44 -27.83
CA ASP A 136 -15.63 -2.66 -28.92
C ASP A 136 -15.84 -4.16 -29.14
N ALA A 137 -17.09 -4.60 -29.09
CA ALA A 137 -17.50 -6.00 -28.96
C ALA A 137 -16.70 -6.76 -27.88
N PHE A 138 -15.66 -7.50 -28.29
CA PHE A 138 -14.76 -8.25 -27.42
C PHE A 138 -13.29 -7.93 -27.68
N ARG A 139 -12.99 -6.69 -28.09
CA ARG A 139 -11.62 -6.19 -28.33
C ARG A 139 -11.35 -4.96 -27.48
N VAL A 140 -10.21 -4.98 -26.78
CA VAL A 140 -9.69 -3.86 -26.01
C VAL A 140 -8.64 -3.13 -26.84
N THR A 141 -8.82 -1.83 -27.04
CA THR A 141 -7.86 -0.96 -27.71
C THR A 141 -7.34 0.03 -26.68
N TRP A 142 -6.04 -0.02 -26.38
CA TRP A 142 -5.42 0.83 -25.37
C TRP A 142 -5.29 2.26 -25.88
N SER A 143 -5.44 3.23 -24.97
CA SER A 143 -5.21 4.64 -25.30
C SER A 143 -3.73 4.92 -25.50
N ASP A 144 -3.42 6.01 -26.22
CA ASP A 144 -2.04 6.42 -26.47
C ASP A 144 -1.28 6.72 -25.17
N GLY A 145 -1.91 7.42 -24.23
CA GLY A 145 -1.29 7.71 -22.93
C GLY A 145 -0.96 6.45 -22.14
N TYR A 146 -1.87 5.46 -22.13
CA TYR A 146 -1.65 4.18 -21.47
C TYR A 146 -0.48 3.42 -22.13
N ALA A 147 -0.48 3.31 -23.46
CA ALA A 147 0.54 2.57 -24.20
C ALA A 147 1.93 3.21 -24.08
N GLU A 148 2.00 4.53 -24.09
CA GLU A 148 3.24 5.27 -23.89
C GLU A 148 3.80 5.05 -22.48
N ILE A 149 2.98 5.15 -21.43
CA ILE A 149 3.43 4.89 -20.06
C ILE A 149 4.02 3.49 -19.92
N VAL A 150 3.32 2.47 -20.42
CA VAL A 150 3.81 1.09 -20.35
C VAL A 150 5.13 0.93 -21.10
N ARG A 151 5.22 1.46 -22.32
CA ARG A 151 6.43 1.37 -23.15
C ARG A 151 7.61 2.10 -22.51
N ASP A 152 7.41 3.34 -22.09
CA ASP A 152 8.45 4.20 -21.53
C ASP A 152 8.96 3.56 -20.22
N LEU A 153 8.06 3.07 -19.36
CA LEU A 153 8.43 2.37 -18.13
C LEU A 153 9.14 1.05 -18.37
N VAL A 154 8.71 0.22 -19.32
CA VAL A 154 9.39 -1.06 -19.60
C VAL A 154 10.81 -0.83 -20.12
N ALA A 155 11.02 0.21 -20.92
CA ALA A 155 12.32 0.54 -21.50
C ALA A 155 13.24 1.35 -20.57
N ALA A 156 12.71 1.98 -19.52
CA ALA A 156 13.45 2.93 -18.70
C ALA A 156 14.60 2.28 -17.92
N SER A 157 15.81 2.83 -18.01
CA SER A 157 16.88 2.52 -17.06
C SER A 157 16.59 3.12 -15.69
N ASP A 158 15.99 4.31 -15.66
CA ASP A 158 15.58 5.02 -14.44
C ASP A 158 14.07 5.30 -14.48
N VAL A 159 13.36 4.75 -13.49
CA VAL A 159 11.90 4.88 -13.36
C VAL A 159 11.49 6.31 -13.02
N ALA A 160 12.30 7.03 -12.23
CA ALA A 160 12.02 8.40 -11.84
C ALA A 160 12.10 9.35 -13.04
N GLU A 161 13.08 9.15 -13.92
CA GLU A 161 13.19 9.92 -15.17
C GLU A 161 11.98 9.69 -16.08
N ALA A 162 11.53 8.44 -16.23
CA ALA A 162 10.39 8.11 -17.07
C ALA A 162 9.04 8.59 -16.52
N LEU A 163 8.83 8.53 -15.20
CA LEU A 163 7.57 8.93 -14.57
C LEU A 163 7.52 10.41 -14.17
N GLY A 164 8.65 11.04 -13.85
CA GLY A 164 8.71 12.41 -13.32
C GLY A 164 7.83 13.42 -14.08
N PRO A 165 7.94 13.54 -15.42
CA PRO A 165 7.12 14.46 -16.21
C PRO A 165 5.61 14.16 -16.18
N ARG A 166 5.23 12.95 -15.76
CA ARG A 166 3.86 12.44 -15.71
C ARG A 166 3.29 12.42 -14.29
N LEU A 167 4.08 12.78 -13.28
CA LEU A 167 3.69 12.76 -11.87
C LEU A 167 3.20 14.12 -11.40
N VAL A 168 2.02 14.13 -10.79
CA VAL A 168 1.51 15.24 -9.99
C VAL A 168 1.25 14.77 -8.56
N TYR A 169 1.82 15.48 -7.59
CA TYR A 169 1.46 15.30 -6.18
C TYR A 169 0.25 16.17 -5.88
N ILE A 170 -0.80 15.56 -5.31
CA ILE A 170 -2.02 16.25 -4.91
C ILE A 170 -2.18 16.15 -3.40
N GLU A 171 -2.40 17.30 -2.77
CA GLU A 171 -2.70 17.45 -1.35
C GLU A 171 -4.19 17.82 -1.15
N HIS A 172 -4.73 17.49 0.02
CA HIS A 172 -6.11 17.77 0.43
C HIS A 172 -7.20 17.09 -0.44
N ILE A 173 -6.98 15.82 -0.81
CA ILE A 173 -8.03 14.98 -1.37
C ILE A 173 -9.13 14.79 -0.32
N PRO A 174 -10.43 14.97 -0.67
CA PRO A 174 -11.51 14.89 0.29
C PRO A 174 -11.52 13.59 1.08
N PRO A 175 -11.85 13.61 2.38
CA PRO A 175 -11.87 12.41 3.20
C PRO A 175 -12.92 11.39 2.73
N THR A 176 -13.90 11.77 1.92
CA THR A 176 -14.84 10.82 1.32
C THR A 176 -14.19 9.88 0.30
N VAL A 177 -13.01 10.23 -0.24
CA VAL A 177 -12.22 9.39 -1.13
C VAL A 177 -11.36 8.43 -0.31
N ARG A 178 -11.72 7.15 -0.32
CA ARG A 178 -11.12 6.12 0.54
C ARG A 178 -10.34 5.04 -0.23
N THR A 179 -10.45 4.99 -1.54
CA THR A 179 -9.80 3.95 -2.37
C THR A 179 -9.10 4.56 -3.57
N ARG A 180 -8.12 3.84 -4.16
CA ARG A 180 -7.45 4.29 -5.40
C ARG A 180 -8.43 4.49 -6.55
N PRO A 181 -9.40 3.57 -6.81
CA PRO A 181 -10.42 3.82 -7.82
C PRO A 181 -11.19 5.12 -7.60
N GLN A 182 -11.58 5.42 -6.35
CA GLN A 182 -12.25 6.68 -6.02
C GLN A 182 -11.33 7.89 -6.19
N ALA A 183 -10.04 7.76 -5.89
CA ALA A 183 -9.06 8.83 -6.09
C ALA A 183 -8.85 9.11 -7.58
N THR A 184 -8.75 8.06 -8.39
CA THR A 184 -8.72 8.16 -9.85
C THR A 184 -9.98 8.85 -10.37
N GLU A 185 -11.18 8.39 -9.99
CA GLU A 185 -12.45 9.01 -10.39
C GLU A 185 -12.55 10.47 -9.95
N TYR A 186 -12.01 10.81 -8.78
CA TYR A 186 -11.98 12.17 -8.27
C TYR A 186 -11.09 13.06 -9.14
N VAL A 187 -9.84 12.67 -9.40
CA VAL A 187 -8.91 13.44 -10.23
C VAL A 187 -9.39 13.52 -11.68
N ALA A 188 -9.92 12.43 -12.24
CA ALA A 188 -10.48 12.42 -13.58
C ALA A 188 -11.63 13.44 -13.73
N ARG A 189 -12.44 13.67 -12.69
CA ARG A 189 -13.47 14.71 -12.70
C ARG A 189 -12.89 16.12 -12.67
N LEU A 190 -11.76 16.34 -12.00
CA LEU A 190 -11.05 17.63 -12.04
C LEU A 190 -10.52 17.92 -13.45
N LEU A 191 -10.05 16.89 -14.16
CA LEU A 191 -9.52 17.00 -15.52
C LEU A 191 -10.61 17.19 -16.58
N LYS A 192 -11.81 16.60 -16.41
CA LYS A 192 -12.94 16.74 -17.35
C LYS A 192 -13.46 18.17 -17.52
N ALA A 193 -13.08 19.11 -16.65
CA ALA A 193 -13.33 20.53 -16.86
C ALA A 193 -12.40 21.15 -17.93
N GLY A 194 -11.42 20.41 -18.47
CA GLY A 194 -10.43 20.93 -19.43
C GLY A 194 -9.83 19.96 -20.46
N ALA A 195 -9.91 18.62 -20.33
CA ALA A 195 -9.29 17.69 -21.31
C ALA A 195 -9.84 16.25 -21.29
N ASP A 196 -9.72 15.54 -22.42
CA ASP A 196 -9.91 14.07 -22.59
C ASP A 196 -8.79 13.25 -21.90
N ALA A 197 -8.46 13.63 -20.66
CA ALA A 197 -7.30 13.12 -19.96
C ALA A 197 -7.59 11.86 -19.12
N GLY A 198 -6.69 10.89 -19.22
CA GLY A 198 -6.70 9.67 -18.40
C GLY A 198 -5.86 9.85 -17.13
N VAL A 199 -6.31 9.23 -16.03
CA VAL A 199 -5.49 9.07 -14.82
C VAL A 199 -4.99 7.65 -14.81
N PHE A 200 -3.70 7.46 -15.04
CA PHE A 200 -3.07 6.18 -15.32
C PHE A 200 -2.44 5.52 -14.10
N GLY A 201 -2.48 6.14 -12.92
CA GLY A 201 -1.95 5.50 -11.72
C GLY A 201 -2.15 6.35 -10.49
N VAL A 202 -2.20 5.69 -9.34
CA VAL A 202 -2.30 6.34 -8.02
C VAL A 202 -1.27 5.72 -7.10
N LEU A 203 -0.33 6.54 -6.65
CA LEU A 203 0.80 6.14 -5.82
C LEU A 203 0.74 6.86 -4.47
N GLU A 204 0.99 6.13 -3.39
CA GLU A 204 1.14 6.77 -2.09
C GLU A 204 2.50 7.46 -1.99
N PRO A 205 2.62 8.56 -1.22
CA PRO A 205 3.91 9.26 -1.09
C PRO A 205 5.04 8.36 -0.58
N ALA A 206 4.74 7.44 0.35
CA ALA A 206 5.72 6.48 0.85
C ALA A 206 6.20 5.51 -0.25
N VAL A 207 5.28 5.07 -1.13
CA VAL A 207 5.63 4.21 -2.27
C VAL A 207 6.54 4.96 -3.23
N VAL A 208 6.24 6.21 -3.54
CA VAL A 208 7.11 7.06 -4.39
C VAL A 208 8.50 7.25 -3.76
N GLN A 209 8.56 7.53 -2.46
CA GLN A 209 9.82 7.68 -1.74
C GLN A 209 10.65 6.37 -1.71
N HIS A 210 10.01 5.21 -1.68
CA HIS A 210 10.73 3.94 -1.74
C HIS A 210 11.06 3.49 -3.17
N ALA A 211 10.16 3.74 -4.13
CA ALA A 211 10.27 3.22 -5.48
C ALA A 211 11.10 4.09 -6.41
N LEU A 212 10.89 5.40 -6.33
CA LEU A 212 11.49 6.37 -7.26
C LEU A 212 12.73 7.03 -6.68
N MET A 213 12.80 7.19 -5.35
CA MET A 213 13.94 7.86 -4.71
C MET A 213 15.02 6.91 -4.16
N ALA A 214 14.69 5.63 -3.94
CA ALA A 214 15.64 4.66 -3.34
C ALA A 214 16.02 3.51 -4.29
N ASP A 215 15.67 3.61 -5.58
CA ASP A 215 15.94 2.65 -6.65
C ASP A 215 15.61 1.19 -6.26
N LYS A 216 14.39 1.00 -5.73
CA LYS A 216 13.88 -0.32 -5.33
C LYS A 216 12.52 -0.53 -5.94
N THR A 217 12.26 -1.69 -6.54
CA THR A 217 10.90 -2.06 -6.94
C THR A 217 10.03 -2.20 -5.69
N ALA A 218 9.26 -1.17 -5.35
CA ALA A 218 8.32 -1.23 -4.23
C ALA A 218 7.02 -1.90 -4.69
N GLU A 219 6.40 -2.68 -3.80
CA GLU A 219 5.08 -3.26 -4.06
C GLU A 219 4.04 -2.14 -4.24
N LEU A 220 3.65 -1.89 -5.49
CA LEU A 220 2.61 -0.93 -5.83
C LEU A 220 1.23 -1.32 -5.30
N GLY A 221 1.06 -2.49 -4.70
CA GLY A 221 -0.22 -3.04 -4.20
C GLY A 221 -0.73 -2.48 -2.87
N GLY A 222 -0.04 -1.49 -2.27
CA GLY A 222 -0.42 -0.91 -0.97
C GLY A 222 -1.88 -0.42 -0.87
N ARG A 223 -2.46 -0.50 0.33
CA ARG A 223 -3.80 0.06 0.59
C ARG A 223 -3.70 1.58 0.61
N TRP A 224 -4.53 2.29 -0.16
CA TRP A 224 -4.67 3.74 -0.05
C TRP A 224 -5.19 4.15 1.33
N VAL A 225 -4.40 4.91 2.09
CA VAL A 225 -4.78 5.42 3.43
C VAL A 225 -4.80 6.95 3.47
N SER A 226 -4.38 7.61 2.41
CA SER A 226 -3.89 8.98 2.46
C SER A 226 -4.85 9.99 1.83
N GLY A 227 -5.04 11.17 2.45
CA GLY A 227 -5.74 12.32 1.84
C GLY A 227 -4.86 13.08 0.83
N ARG A 228 -3.77 12.45 0.37
CA ARG A 228 -2.77 13.00 -0.54
C ARG A 228 -2.09 11.86 -1.29
N GLY A 229 -1.59 12.12 -2.49
CA GLY A 229 -0.86 11.10 -3.23
C GLY A 229 -0.35 11.62 -4.56
N PHE A 230 0.40 10.76 -5.23
CA PHE A 230 0.89 11.02 -6.57
C PHE A 230 -0.04 10.36 -7.59
N PHE A 231 -0.27 11.08 -8.68
CA PHE A 231 -1.09 10.62 -9.79
C PHE A 231 -0.24 10.61 -11.04
N VAL A 232 -0.37 9.54 -11.83
CA VAL A 232 0.29 9.40 -13.13
C VAL A 232 -0.67 9.85 -14.20
N LEU A 233 -0.35 10.91 -14.92
CA LEU A 233 -1.18 11.54 -15.95
C LEU A 233 -0.35 11.69 -17.25
N ASP A 234 -0.97 12.20 -18.31
CA ASP A 234 -0.18 12.79 -19.39
C ASP A 234 0.42 14.15 -18.95
N ALA A 235 1.50 14.58 -19.60
CA ALA A 235 2.24 15.79 -19.20
C ALA A 235 1.37 17.06 -19.24
N ARG A 236 0.45 17.18 -20.21
CA ARG A 236 -0.44 18.35 -20.31
C ARG A 236 -1.43 18.41 -19.16
N SER A 237 -1.91 17.26 -18.72
CA SER A 237 -2.78 17.15 -17.55
C SER A 237 -2.07 17.49 -16.24
N VAL A 238 -0.78 17.18 -16.12
CA VAL A 238 0.05 17.62 -14.99
C VAL A 238 0.14 19.15 -14.97
N GLU A 239 0.48 19.76 -16.11
CA GLU A 239 0.54 21.23 -16.25
C GLU A 239 -0.79 21.88 -15.88
N TYR A 240 -1.89 21.42 -16.48
CA TYR A 240 -3.24 21.93 -16.22
C TYR A 240 -3.60 21.89 -14.73
N LEU A 241 -3.35 20.77 -14.04
CA LEU A 241 -3.68 20.66 -12.62
C LEU A 241 -2.79 21.54 -11.74
N CYS A 242 -1.52 21.69 -12.07
CA CYS A 242 -0.61 22.55 -11.32
C CYS A 242 -0.93 24.04 -11.50
N ASP A 243 -1.40 24.43 -12.69
CA ASP A 243 -1.85 25.80 -12.97
C ASP A 243 -3.20 26.12 -12.34
N ALA A 244 -4.15 25.18 -12.38
CA ALA A 244 -5.49 25.36 -11.81
C ALA A 244 -5.50 25.31 -10.27
N TYR A 245 -4.59 24.52 -9.68
CA TYR A 245 -4.53 24.29 -8.24
C TYR A 245 -3.10 24.46 -7.70
N PRO A 246 -2.51 25.67 -7.83
CA PRO A 246 -1.11 25.88 -7.50
C PRO A 246 -0.85 25.69 -6.01
N TRP A 247 0.31 25.13 -5.71
CA TRP A 247 0.78 25.00 -4.33
C TRP A 247 1.41 26.32 -3.85
N ASP A 248 0.58 27.19 -3.27
CA ASP A 248 1.03 28.45 -2.67
C ASP A 248 1.12 28.33 -1.13
N LEU A 249 2.34 28.40 -0.60
CA LEU A 249 2.63 28.38 0.85
C LEU A 249 1.94 29.51 1.59
N ALA A 250 1.78 30.68 0.96
CA ALA A 250 1.18 31.86 1.59
C ALA A 250 -0.33 31.70 1.81
N GLN A 251 -0.98 30.78 1.10
CA GLN A 251 -2.43 30.55 1.16
C GLN A 251 -2.84 29.48 2.20
N ARG A 252 -1.96 29.12 3.13
CA ARG A 252 -2.30 28.26 4.29
C ARG A 252 -3.15 29.02 5.31
N SER A 253 -4.39 29.36 4.96
CA SER A 253 -5.36 29.93 5.90
C SER A 253 -6.43 28.91 6.28
N HIS A 254 -6.69 28.80 7.59
CA HIS A 254 -7.55 27.79 8.20
C HIS A 254 -9.03 28.05 7.94
N LYS A 255 -9.57 27.47 6.85
CA LYS A 255 -10.92 26.88 6.73
C LYS A 255 -11.21 26.50 5.27
N GLY A 256 -11.40 25.21 5.01
CA GLY A 256 -11.70 24.69 3.66
C GLY A 256 -10.46 24.66 2.77
N GLU A 257 -9.41 23.96 3.20
CA GLU A 257 -8.14 23.92 2.48
C GLU A 257 -8.36 23.49 1.02
N PRO A 258 -8.03 24.36 0.04
CA PRO A 258 -8.25 24.05 -1.36
C PRO A 258 -7.35 22.89 -1.78
N LEU A 259 -7.76 22.16 -2.81
CA LEU A 259 -6.91 21.18 -3.48
C LEU A 259 -5.61 21.88 -3.93
N ARG A 260 -4.47 21.21 -3.76
CA ARG A 260 -3.16 21.75 -4.16
C ARG A 260 -2.39 20.71 -4.93
N CYS A 261 -1.72 21.14 -5.99
CA CYS A 261 -0.96 20.31 -6.90
C CYS A 261 0.49 20.79 -6.95
N LEU A 262 1.42 19.83 -6.94
CA LEU A 262 2.84 20.06 -7.21
C LEU A 262 3.24 19.15 -8.38
N SER A 263 3.93 19.71 -9.37
CA SER A 263 4.64 18.89 -10.34
C SER A 263 5.79 18.15 -9.66
N TRP A 264 6.30 17.10 -10.30
CA TRP A 264 7.42 16.32 -9.76
C TRP A 264 8.63 17.17 -9.37
N SER A 265 9.08 18.05 -10.26
CA SER A 265 10.25 18.91 -10.02
C SER A 265 10.03 19.92 -8.89
N GLN A 266 8.79 20.41 -8.73
CA GLN A 266 8.43 21.26 -7.60
C GLN A 266 8.41 20.47 -6.29
N TRP A 267 7.90 19.24 -6.32
CA TRP A 267 7.90 18.35 -5.15
C TRP A 267 9.33 18.00 -4.72
N GLU A 268 10.22 17.66 -5.65
CA GLU A 268 11.64 17.36 -5.35
C GLU A 268 12.32 18.56 -4.67
N ARG A 269 12.10 19.77 -5.21
CA ARG A 269 12.62 21.00 -4.61
C ARG A 269 12.09 21.21 -3.20
N LEU A 270 10.78 21.03 -3.01
CA LEU A 270 10.15 21.17 -1.70
C LEU A 270 10.68 20.12 -0.71
N HIS A 271 10.80 18.87 -1.14
CA HIS A 271 11.32 17.77 -0.34
C HIS A 271 12.78 18.04 0.06
N ALA A 272 13.63 18.51 -0.86
CA ALA A 272 15.01 18.89 -0.57
C ALA A 272 15.08 20.05 0.45
N MET A 273 14.20 21.06 0.32
CA MET A 273 14.11 22.15 1.30
C MET A 273 13.71 21.64 2.69
N TYR A 274 12.72 20.74 2.78
CA TYR A 274 12.32 20.14 4.05
C TYR A 274 13.42 19.28 4.66
N ALA A 275 14.11 18.47 3.86
CA ALA A 275 15.22 17.65 4.31
C ALA A 275 16.37 18.52 4.86
N ALA A 276 16.75 19.58 4.14
CA ALA A 276 17.75 20.55 4.61
C ALA A 276 17.33 21.27 5.89
N HIS A 277 16.05 21.62 6.01
CA HIS A 277 15.50 22.25 7.22
C HIS A 277 15.51 21.28 8.42
N GLN A 278 15.13 20.03 8.21
CA GLN A 278 15.18 18.99 9.25
C GLN A 278 16.61 18.76 9.73
N LEU A 279 17.58 18.68 8.81
CA LEU A 279 19.01 18.58 9.13
C LEU A 279 19.50 19.80 9.91
N ALA A 280 19.09 21.01 9.52
CA ALA A 280 19.44 22.25 10.22
C ALA A 280 18.81 22.36 11.62
N GLN A 281 17.66 21.72 11.83
CA GLN A 281 16.95 21.67 13.12
C GLN A 281 17.32 20.48 13.98
N GLN A 282 18.09 19.51 13.47
CA GLN A 282 18.60 18.43 14.31
C GLN A 282 19.50 19.05 15.37
N PRO A 283 19.14 18.95 16.67
CA PRO A 283 20.07 19.33 17.72
C PRO A 283 21.31 18.45 17.54
N ALA A 284 22.50 19.06 17.59
CA ALA A 284 23.76 18.35 17.50
C ALA A 284 23.68 17.10 18.37
N ALA A 285 23.66 15.93 17.73
CA ALA A 285 23.54 14.68 18.45
C ALA A 285 24.68 14.68 19.47
N PRO A 286 24.42 14.47 20.77
CA PRO A 286 25.51 14.28 21.71
C PRO A 286 26.34 13.14 21.12
N SER A 287 27.63 13.40 20.88
CA SER A 287 28.55 12.41 20.33
C SER A 287 28.68 11.30 21.37
N VAL A 288 27.77 10.35 21.34
CA VAL A 288 27.89 9.11 22.09
C VAL A 288 29.04 8.40 21.41
N LYS A 289 30.21 8.40 22.05
CA LYS A 289 31.31 7.51 21.68
C LYS A 289 30.70 6.12 21.63
N VAL A 290 30.67 5.52 20.44
CA VAL A 290 30.20 4.15 20.26
C VAL A 290 31.13 3.28 21.08
N GLU A 291 30.70 2.91 22.29
CA GLU A 291 31.29 1.80 23.02
C GLU A 291 31.15 0.53 22.16
N ASP A 292 32.02 -0.47 22.36
CA ASP A 292 32.18 -1.69 21.54
C ASP A 292 30.89 -2.53 21.31
N LYS A 293 29.75 -2.14 21.90
CA LYS A 293 28.46 -2.82 21.81
C LYS A 293 27.39 -1.88 21.24
N TRP A 294 26.92 -2.18 20.03
CA TRP A 294 25.95 -1.36 19.27
C TRP A 294 24.61 -1.13 19.99
N TRP A 295 24.25 -1.99 20.94
CA TRP A 295 22.98 -1.89 21.68
C TRP A 295 23.03 -0.98 22.91
N ARG A 296 24.19 -0.39 23.22
CA ARG A 296 24.37 0.46 24.40
C ARG A 296 23.46 1.68 24.38
N GLY A 297 22.81 1.94 25.51
CA GLY A 297 21.93 3.08 25.68
C GLY A 297 20.62 2.99 24.92
N THR A 298 20.20 1.79 24.50
CA THR A 298 18.89 1.56 23.87
C THR A 298 17.81 1.23 24.89
N MET A 299 18.18 0.83 26.10
CA MET A 299 17.25 0.45 27.17
C MET A 299 17.02 1.59 28.17
N LEU A 300 15.73 1.88 28.40
CA LEU A 300 15.27 2.78 29.45
C LEU A 300 14.48 2.00 30.52
N LEU A 301 14.44 2.54 31.73
CA LEU A 301 13.67 2.04 32.86
C LEU A 301 12.66 3.10 33.30
N LEU A 302 11.42 2.66 33.54
CA LEU A 302 10.40 3.42 34.24
C LEU A 302 10.06 2.71 35.55
N ARG A 303 10.38 3.33 36.70
CA ARG A 303 10.08 2.74 38.02
C ARG A 303 8.59 2.80 38.33
N LEU A 304 8.06 1.74 38.94
CA LEU A 304 6.67 1.64 39.38
C LEU A 304 6.58 1.61 40.92
N PRO A 305 5.52 2.16 41.53
CA PRO A 305 4.45 2.93 40.90
C PRO A 305 4.94 4.31 40.45
N VAL A 306 4.33 4.82 39.38
CA VAL A 306 4.64 6.16 38.85
C VAL A 306 3.95 7.18 39.75
N ARG A 307 4.69 7.80 40.68
CA ARG A 307 4.11 8.69 41.69
C ARG A 307 3.80 10.10 41.18
N GLU A 308 4.65 10.63 40.29
CA GLU A 308 4.53 12.01 39.77
C GLU A 308 5.15 12.11 38.37
N GLY A 309 4.48 12.81 37.44
CA GLY A 309 5.01 13.21 36.13
C GLY A 309 4.06 12.97 34.94
N CYS A 310 4.59 13.11 33.72
CA CYS A 310 3.79 13.17 32.48
C CYS A 310 3.27 11.80 32.02
N LEU A 311 3.88 10.69 32.45
CA LEU A 311 3.44 9.34 32.11
C LEU A 311 2.41 8.85 33.10
N SER A 312 1.26 8.41 32.59
CA SER A 312 0.18 7.82 33.37
C SER A 312 0.10 6.31 33.12
N VAL A 313 0.21 5.51 34.18
CA VAL A 313 0.08 4.05 34.09
C VAL A 313 -1.10 3.66 35.00
N PRO A 314 -2.17 3.07 34.44
CA PRO A 314 -3.30 2.61 35.26
C PRO A 314 -2.86 1.68 36.37
N GLU A 315 -3.40 1.87 37.58
CA GLU A 315 -3.20 0.94 38.69
C GLU A 315 -4.09 -0.30 38.49
N GLY A 316 -3.52 -1.48 38.77
CA GLY A 316 -4.22 -2.75 38.61
C GLY A 316 -4.24 -3.31 37.17
N GLY A 317 -4.32 -4.64 37.06
CA GLY A 317 -4.34 -5.39 35.80
C GLY A 317 -3.05 -6.15 35.50
N ASP A 318 -3.15 -7.13 34.59
CA ASP A 318 -2.02 -7.95 34.16
C ASP A 318 -1.03 -7.11 33.32
N ARG A 319 0.12 -6.81 33.92
CA ARG A 319 1.25 -6.05 33.36
C ARG A 319 1.99 -6.81 32.24
N THR A 320 1.24 -7.17 31.21
CA THR A 320 1.70 -7.88 30.01
C THR A 320 2.26 -6.91 28.98
N VAL A 321 2.96 -7.42 27.97
CA VAL A 321 3.40 -6.63 26.80
C VAL A 321 2.22 -5.90 26.14
N GLY A 322 1.05 -6.55 26.05
CA GLY A 322 -0.16 -5.96 25.49
C GLY A 322 -0.70 -4.80 26.32
N PHE A 323 -0.58 -4.87 27.66
CA PHE A 323 -0.91 -3.75 28.54
C PHE A 323 -0.01 -2.54 28.27
N TRP A 324 1.31 -2.74 28.22
CA TRP A 324 2.27 -1.67 27.95
C TRP A 324 2.04 -1.01 26.57
N ASN A 325 1.76 -1.82 25.55
CA ASN A 325 1.48 -1.30 24.21
C ASN A 325 0.18 -0.49 24.11
N ARG A 326 -0.81 -0.76 24.96
CA ARG A 326 -2.07 0.01 24.98
C ARG A 326 -1.97 1.30 25.78
N HIS A 327 -1.26 1.29 26.90
CA HIS A 327 -1.27 2.41 27.84
C HIS A 327 0.00 3.25 27.77
N LEU A 328 1.18 2.64 27.75
CA LEU A 328 2.46 3.37 27.84
C LEU A 328 3.01 3.76 26.47
N LYS A 329 2.99 2.84 25.48
CA LYS A 329 3.54 3.09 24.13
C LYS A 329 2.97 4.36 23.47
N PRO A 330 1.64 4.60 23.47
CA PRO A 330 1.08 5.77 22.78
C PRO A 330 1.49 7.09 23.44
N GLN A 331 1.78 7.09 24.74
CA GLN A 331 2.25 8.29 25.45
C GLN A 331 3.69 8.62 25.04
N LEU A 332 4.57 7.61 24.97
CA LEU A 332 5.96 7.80 24.55
C LEU A 332 6.06 8.19 23.07
N GLU A 333 5.36 7.47 22.19
CA GLU A 333 5.41 7.69 20.74
C GLU A 333 4.67 8.94 20.27
N ARG A 334 3.83 9.55 21.13
CA ARG A 334 3.28 10.89 20.86
C ARG A 334 4.37 11.95 20.80
N HIS A 335 5.41 11.82 21.63
CA HIS A 335 6.51 12.79 21.69
C HIS A 335 7.69 12.39 20.82
N VAL A 336 8.00 11.09 20.74
CA VAL A 336 9.06 10.56 19.87
C VAL A 336 8.50 9.41 19.02
N PRO A 337 7.95 9.70 17.82
CA PRO A 337 7.31 8.70 16.98
C PRO A 337 8.22 7.52 16.64
N GLU A 338 7.64 6.31 16.60
CA GLU A 338 8.32 5.05 16.25
C GLU A 338 9.53 4.68 17.13
N SER A 339 9.68 5.36 18.28
CA SER A 339 10.82 5.19 19.17
C SER A 339 10.85 3.84 19.88
N ILE A 340 9.70 3.18 20.07
CA ILE A 340 9.59 2.01 20.96
C ILE A 340 9.61 0.71 20.17
N ALA A 341 10.67 -0.08 20.38
CA ALA A 341 10.82 -1.41 19.78
C ALA A 341 10.14 -2.50 20.61
N TYR A 342 10.25 -2.45 21.94
CA TYR A 342 9.67 -3.46 22.82
C TYR A 342 9.55 -2.94 24.26
N MET A 343 8.59 -3.46 25.03
CA MET A 343 8.45 -3.16 26.46
C MET A 343 8.05 -4.41 27.22
N HIS A 344 8.63 -4.58 28.41
CA HIS A 344 8.25 -5.66 29.31
C HIS A 344 8.46 -5.25 30.77
N THR A 345 7.82 -5.99 31.67
CA THR A 345 7.99 -5.83 33.12
C THR A 345 9.36 -6.36 33.52
N HIS A 346 10.13 -5.57 34.26
CA HIS A 346 11.46 -5.90 34.74
C HIS A 346 11.56 -5.51 36.21
N HIS A 347 11.43 -6.50 37.10
CA HIS A 347 11.32 -6.30 38.55
C HIS A 347 10.21 -5.31 38.93
N ASP A 348 10.56 -4.23 39.64
CA ASP A 348 9.70 -3.13 40.06
C ASP A 348 9.59 -2.01 39.00
N ALA A 349 10.10 -2.25 37.79
CA ALA A 349 10.14 -1.28 36.70
C ALA A 349 9.57 -1.85 35.39
N VAL A 350 9.44 -0.97 34.40
CA VAL A 350 9.21 -1.34 33.00
C VAL A 350 10.52 -1.12 32.25
N ALA A 351 11.04 -2.17 31.63
CA ALA A 351 12.14 -2.08 30.69
C ALA A 351 11.60 -1.73 29.31
N ILE A 352 12.05 -0.61 28.78
CA ILE A 352 11.64 -0.03 27.51
C ILE A 352 12.84 -0.09 26.56
N ARG A 353 12.74 -0.95 25.56
CA ARG A 353 13.71 -1.01 24.47
C ARG A 353 13.32 -0.04 23.38
N THR A 354 14.16 0.95 23.15
CA THR A 354 14.02 1.88 22.04
C THR A 354 14.59 1.29 20.75
N ALA A 355 14.17 1.83 19.61
CA ALA A 355 14.68 1.44 18.30
C ALA A 355 16.09 1.98 18.02
N HIS A 356 16.53 3.02 18.73
CA HIS A 356 17.81 3.68 18.53
C HIS A 356 18.26 4.45 19.80
N PRO A 357 19.56 4.49 20.15
CA PRO A 357 20.05 5.24 21.32
C PRO A 357 19.69 6.74 21.30
N ALA A 358 19.64 7.36 20.12
CA ALA A 358 19.21 8.75 19.98
C ALA A 358 17.75 8.96 20.42
N TYR A 359 16.86 8.02 20.12
CA TYR A 359 15.48 8.09 20.60
C TYR A 359 15.39 7.90 22.11
N ALA A 360 16.24 7.05 22.71
CA ALA A 360 16.33 6.95 24.16
C ALA A 360 16.73 8.30 24.78
N THR A 361 17.70 9.00 24.19
CA THR A 361 18.11 10.35 24.63
C THR A 361 16.96 11.37 24.51
N GLN A 362 16.23 11.38 23.39
CA GLN A 362 15.09 12.27 23.19
C GLN A 362 13.97 11.99 24.20
N LEU A 363 13.65 10.71 24.45
CA LEU A 363 12.66 10.33 25.45
C LEU A 363 13.07 10.78 26.86
N LEU A 364 14.35 10.66 27.23
CA LEU A 364 14.86 11.17 28.52
C LEU A 364 14.70 12.69 28.64
N ALA A 365 14.84 13.43 27.54
CA ALA A 365 14.63 14.89 27.53
C ALA A 365 13.15 15.28 27.75
N HIS A 366 12.21 14.45 27.30
CA HIS A 366 10.76 14.70 27.45
C HIS A 366 10.15 14.12 28.72
N PHE A 367 10.72 13.04 29.26
CA PHE A 367 10.14 12.27 30.35
C PHE A 367 11.17 12.09 31.49
N PRO A 368 11.16 12.97 32.51
CA PRO A 368 12.14 12.92 33.61
C PRO A 368 11.99 11.67 34.50
N GLN A 369 10.87 10.95 34.37
CA GLN A 369 10.60 9.69 35.07
C GLN A 369 11.37 8.50 34.47
N LEU A 370 11.93 8.66 33.27
CA LEU A 370 12.72 7.64 32.61
C LEU A 370 14.18 7.75 33.04
N HIS A 371 14.82 6.59 33.18
CA HIS A 371 16.26 6.50 33.46
C HIS A 371 16.91 5.54 32.47
N ARG A 372 18.19 5.72 32.19
CA ARG A 372 18.94 4.69 31.44
C ARG A 372 19.06 3.43 32.30
N MET A 373 18.90 2.28 31.67
CA MET A 373 19.25 1.00 32.29
C MET A 373 20.77 0.99 32.58
N PRO A 374 21.22 0.48 33.74
CA PRO A 374 22.64 0.31 34.00
C PRO A 374 23.31 -0.55 32.93
N PRO A 375 24.57 -0.26 32.52
CA PRO A 375 25.23 -1.01 31.45
C PRO A 375 25.33 -2.53 31.72
N SER A 376 25.59 -2.96 32.96
CA SER A 376 25.60 -4.39 33.31
C SER A 376 24.26 -5.05 32.98
N ASP A 377 23.17 -4.42 33.39
CA ASP A 377 21.82 -4.97 33.27
C ASP A 377 21.34 -4.95 31.83
N GLU A 378 21.71 -3.90 31.08
CA GLU A 378 21.44 -3.81 29.64
C GLU A 378 22.17 -4.91 28.87
N ASP A 379 23.42 -5.21 29.22
CA ASP A 379 24.16 -6.32 28.62
C ASP A 379 23.50 -7.66 28.93
N ASP A 380 23.13 -7.90 30.18
CA ASP A 380 22.49 -9.15 30.59
C ASP A 380 21.16 -9.34 29.86
N GLN A 381 20.36 -8.27 29.74
CA GLN A 381 19.11 -8.26 28.98
C GLN A 381 19.34 -8.60 27.51
N TRP A 382 20.31 -7.95 26.85
CA TRP A 382 20.60 -8.23 25.45
C TRP A 382 21.15 -9.64 25.25
N CYS A 383 22.10 -10.10 26.07
CA CYS A 383 22.69 -11.44 25.97
C CYS A 383 21.66 -12.58 26.11
N GLN A 384 20.57 -12.36 26.85
CA GLN A 384 19.50 -13.35 27.01
C GLN A 384 18.54 -13.42 25.82
N LEU A 385 18.58 -12.47 24.87
CA LEU A 385 17.68 -12.45 23.74
C LEU A 385 18.10 -13.42 22.63
N PRO A 386 17.14 -14.04 21.91
CA PRO A 386 17.45 -14.89 20.76
C PRO A 386 18.19 -14.12 19.66
N ALA A 387 19.10 -14.80 18.94
CA ALA A 387 19.88 -14.22 17.84
C ALA A 387 19.01 -13.54 16.75
N LYS A 388 17.81 -14.07 16.48
CA LYS A 388 16.87 -13.43 15.54
C LYS A 388 16.45 -12.03 15.99
N VAL A 389 16.30 -11.81 17.29
CA VAL A 389 15.94 -10.51 17.86
C VAL A 389 17.11 -9.54 17.79
N HIS A 390 18.33 -10.03 18.07
CA HIS A 390 19.57 -9.27 17.86
C HIS A 390 19.69 -8.76 16.43
N ASN A 391 19.62 -9.67 15.45
CA ASN A 391 19.76 -9.33 14.04
C ASN A 391 18.71 -8.32 13.59
N ALA A 392 17.44 -8.54 13.95
CA ALA A 392 16.35 -7.63 13.59
C ALA A 392 16.54 -6.23 14.21
N ALA A 393 17.00 -6.14 15.45
CA ALA A 393 17.27 -4.87 16.10
C ALA A 393 18.50 -4.16 15.52
N HIS A 394 19.57 -4.89 15.23
CA HIS A 394 20.77 -4.33 14.60
C HIS A 394 20.48 -3.80 13.19
N THR A 395 19.78 -4.57 12.35
CA THR A 395 19.35 -4.11 11.01
C THR A 395 18.48 -2.86 11.11
N ARG A 396 17.56 -2.82 12.10
CA ARG A 396 16.73 -1.64 12.34
C ARG A 396 17.57 -0.44 12.79
N LEU A 397 18.56 -0.64 13.65
CA LEU A 397 19.49 0.40 14.08
C LEU A 397 20.24 0.98 12.89
N LEU A 398 20.88 0.15 12.06
CA LEU A 398 21.59 0.59 10.85
C LEU A 398 20.66 1.35 9.88
N THR A 399 19.41 0.89 9.74
CA THR A 399 18.40 1.58 8.91
C THR A 399 18.07 2.97 9.48
N LEU A 400 18.09 3.12 10.80
CA LEU A 400 17.82 4.38 11.48
C LEU A 400 19.05 5.29 11.53
N ASP A 401 20.27 4.76 11.60
CA ASP A 401 21.50 5.55 11.47
C ASP A 401 21.48 6.36 10.16
N HIS A 402 21.09 5.74 9.06
CA HIS A 402 20.93 6.42 7.76
C HIS A 402 19.81 7.47 7.71
N LYS A 403 18.86 7.44 8.65
CA LYS A 403 17.74 8.39 8.73
C LYS A 403 17.98 9.52 9.73
N LEU A 404 18.85 9.27 10.72
CA LEU A 404 19.11 10.17 11.84
C LEU A 404 20.41 10.95 11.68
N VAL A 405 21.30 10.53 10.77
CA VAL A 405 22.35 11.35 10.15
C VAL A 405 21.75 12.08 8.96
#